data_AF-A0A9D6KKU0-F1
#
_entry.id   AF-A0A9D6KKU0-F1
#
_cell.length_a   1.000
_cell.length_b   1.000
_cell.length_c   1.000
_cell.angle_alpha   90.00
_cell.angle_beta   90.00
_cell.angle_gamma   90.00
#
_symmetry.space_group_name_H-M   'P 1'
#
loop_
_entity.id
_entity.type
_entity.pdbx_description
1 polymer ?
#
loop_
_entity_poly.entity_id
_entity_poly.type
_entity_poly.pdbx_seq_one_letter_code
_entity_poly.pdbx_strand_id
1 'polypeptide(L)'
;MLVAIVVIAVAFPALLGLHNRNLVLVGNDQNLSTATLLMRQLVAQVELQTEFSDYGNVSGNFDGYPGFRYELEISHTSFDELRQVRLRVLWDERHHADLLYYVHREPES
;
A
#
# COMPACT_ATOMS: atom_id res chain seq x y z
N MET A 1 -29.33 -12.92 41.68
CA MET A 1 -28.75 -11.59 41.35
C MET A 1 -27.25 -11.65 41.06
N LEU A 2 -26.45 -12.41 41.83
CA LEU A 2 -24.99 -12.46 41.69
C LEU A 2 -24.50 -12.91 40.29
N VAL A 3 -25.17 -13.87 39.67
CA VAL A 3 -24.83 -14.37 38.33
C VAL A 3 -24.96 -13.30 37.24
N ALA A 4 -25.97 -12.42 37.33
CA ALA A 4 -26.19 -11.37 36.33
C ALA A 4 -25.06 -10.33 36.34
N ILE A 5 -24.57 -9.98 37.54
CA ILE A 5 -23.47 -9.03 37.70
C ILE A 5 -22.18 -9.62 37.12
N VAL A 6 -21.92 -10.91 37.36
CA VAL A 6 -20.75 -11.61 36.82
C VAL A 6 -20.79 -11.65 35.29
N VAL A 7 -21.94 -11.96 34.69
CA VAL A 7 -22.09 -11.98 33.23
C VAL A 7 -21.86 -10.60 32.62
N ILE A 8 -22.41 -9.54 33.22
CA ILE A 8 -22.21 -8.16 32.74
C ILE A 8 -20.74 -7.73 32.90
N ALA A 9 -20.12 -8.05 34.04
CA ALA A 9 -18.74 -7.68 34.34
C ALA A 9 -17.74 -8.31 33.35
N VAL A 10 -18.03 -9.50 32.81
CA VAL A 10 -17.19 -10.15 31.80
C VAL A 10 -17.56 -9.73 30.37
N ALA A 11 -18.84 -9.53 30.08
CA ALA A 11 -19.30 -9.17 28.73
C ALA A 11 -18.89 -7.75 28.32
N PHE A 12 -18.90 -6.78 29.24
CA PHE A 12 -18.55 -5.38 28.93
C PHE A 12 -17.12 -5.18 28.40
N PRO A 13 -16.07 -5.65 29.10
CA PRO A 13 -14.70 -5.52 28.60
C PRO A 13 -14.46 -6.37 27.35
N ALA A 14 -15.14 -7.51 27.19
CA ALA A 14 -15.08 -8.30 25.97
C ALA A 14 -15.65 -7.53 24.77
N LEU A 15 -16.78 -6.83 24.95
CA LEU A 15 -17.42 -6.03 23.90
C LEU A 15 -16.58 -4.81 23.53
N LEU A 16 -16.01 -4.12 24.53
CA LEU A 16 -15.09 -3.00 24.31
C LEU A 16 -13.80 -3.44 23.62
N GLY A 17 -13.26 -4.60 24.00
CA GLY A 17 -12.11 -5.19 23.34
C GLY A 17 -12.40 -5.56 21.89
N LEU A 18 -13.58 -6.13 21.61
CA LEU A 18 -14.00 -6.47 20.26
C LEU A 18 -14.24 -5.22 19.40
N HIS A 19 -14.91 -4.20 19.95
CA HIS A 19 -15.17 -2.95 19.24
C HIS A 19 -13.88 -2.22 18.88
N ASN A 20 -12.92 -2.13 19.81
CA ASN A 20 -11.61 -1.53 19.54
C ASN A 20 -10.84 -2.30 18.48
N ARG A 21 -10.84 -3.64 18.53
CA ARG A 21 -10.19 -4.47 17.49
C ARG A 21 -10.82 -4.26 16.12
N ASN A 22 -12.15 -4.15 16.07
CA ASN A 22 -12.85 -3.92 14.82
C ASN A 22 -12.50 -2.56 14.21
N LEU A 23 -12.42 -1.49 15.02
CA LEU A 23 -12.00 -0.16 14.55
C LEU A 23 -10.57 -0.15 13.98
N VAL A 24 -9.64 -0.86 14.63
CA VAL A 24 -8.26 -0.98 14.15
C VAL A 24 -8.20 -1.73 12.81
N LEU A 25 -8.97 -2.82 12.68
CA LEU A 25 -9.04 -3.60 11.44
C LEU A 25 -9.63 -2.78 10.29
N VAL A 26 -10.76 -2.09 10.51
CA VAL A 26 -11.40 -1.25 9.49
C VAL A 26 -10.51 -0.09 9.06
N GLY A 27 -9.81 0.55 10.01
CA GLY A 27 -8.85 1.62 9.68
C GLY A 27 -7.69 1.12 8.81
N ASN A 28 -7.19 -0.08 9.09
CA ASN A 28 -6.15 -0.71 8.28
C ASN A 28 -6.64 -1.07 6.87
N ASP A 29 -7.83 -1.66 6.76
CA ASP A 29 -8.42 -2.04 5.47
C ASP A 29 -8.69 -0.82 4.57
N GLN A 30 -9.09 0.30 5.19
CA GLN A 30 -9.27 1.57 4.47
C GLN A 30 -7.94 2.14 3.97
N ASN A 31 -6.89 2.10 4.79
CA ASN A 31 -5.55 2.53 4.38
C ASN A 31 -4.98 1.67 3.25
N LEU A 32 -5.16 0.35 3.32
CA LEU A 32 -4.75 -0.57 2.27
C LEU A 32 -5.49 -0.30 0.95
N SER A 33 -6.79 -0.04 1.03
CA SER A 33 -7.61 0.33 -0.14
C SER A 33 -7.13 1.62 -0.79
N THR A 34 -6.85 2.65 0.02
CA THR A 34 -6.28 3.92 -0.44
C THR A 34 -4.90 3.73 -1.05
N ALA A 35 -3.99 3.01 -0.38
CA ALA A 35 -2.66 2.69 -0.89
C ALA A 35 -2.74 1.97 -2.24
N THR A 36 -3.67 1.02 -2.38
CA THR A 36 -3.89 0.29 -3.63
C THR A 36 -4.36 1.20 -4.76
N LEU A 37 -5.26 2.14 -4.47
CA LEU A 37 -5.73 3.11 -5.45
C LEU A 37 -4.61 4.06 -5.88
N LEU A 38 -3.81 4.55 -4.93
CA LEU A 38 -2.64 5.38 -5.19
C LEU A 38 -1.58 4.64 -6.02
N MET A 39 -1.33 3.36 -5.73
CA MET A 39 -0.44 2.54 -6.54
C MET A 39 -0.91 2.44 -7.99
N ARG A 40 -2.19 2.13 -8.22
CA ARG A 40 -2.74 2.03 -9.58
C ARG A 40 -2.65 3.35 -10.34
N GLN A 41 -2.93 4.45 -9.66
CA GLN A 41 -2.78 5.78 -10.25
C GLN A 41 -1.32 6.06 -10.63
N LEU A 42 -0.37 5.71 -9.76
CA LEU A 42 1.05 5.93 -10.05
C LEU A 42 1.54 5.05 -11.19
N VAL A 43 1.12 3.78 -11.25
CA VAL A 43 1.42 2.89 -12.38
C VAL A 43 0.90 3.47 -13.68
N ALA A 44 -0.35 3.94 -13.72
CA ALA A 44 -0.91 4.56 -14.92
C ALA A 44 -0.13 5.83 -15.34
N GLN A 45 0.36 6.63 -14.38
CA GLN A 45 1.22 7.77 -14.69
C GLN A 45 2.58 7.35 -15.25
N VAL A 46 3.18 6.29 -14.69
CA VAL A 46 4.46 5.73 -15.16
C VAL A 46 4.32 5.11 -16.55
N GLU A 47 3.21 4.42 -16.84
CA GLU A 47 2.94 3.87 -18.17
C GLU A 47 2.77 4.96 -19.24
N LEU A 48 2.20 6.11 -18.87
CA LEU A 48 2.08 7.27 -19.77
C LEU A 48 3.39 8.03 -19.96
N GLN A 49 4.28 7.99 -18.96
CA GLN A 49 5.62 8.55 -19.02
C GLN A 49 6.59 7.48 -19.53
N THR A 50 6.60 7.28 -20.86
CA THR A 50 7.51 6.35 -21.57
C THR A 50 9.00 6.62 -21.27
N GLU A 51 9.34 7.79 -20.73
CA GLU A 51 10.70 8.27 -20.50
C GLU A 51 11.17 8.20 -19.04
N PHE A 52 10.77 7.21 -18.23
CA PHE A 52 11.60 6.84 -17.06
C PHE A 52 12.89 6.16 -17.56
N SER A 53 13.74 6.97 -18.18
CA SER A 53 15.02 6.59 -18.79
C SER A 53 16.06 6.23 -17.73
N ASP A 54 15.91 6.74 -16.51
CA ASP A 54 16.90 6.54 -15.46
C ASP A 54 16.54 5.37 -14.55
N TYR A 55 17.34 4.32 -14.69
CA TYR A 55 17.50 3.27 -13.69
C TYR A 55 17.72 3.89 -12.31
N GLY A 56 17.02 3.40 -11.29
CA GLY A 56 17.21 3.91 -9.93
C GLY A 56 15.98 3.79 -9.04
N ASN A 57 16.16 4.33 -7.83
CA ASN A 57 15.12 4.43 -6.82
C ASN A 57 14.54 5.85 -6.84
N VAL A 58 13.27 5.97 -7.20
CA VAL A 58 12.50 7.22 -7.13
C VAL A 58 11.59 7.13 -5.92
N SER A 59 11.77 8.03 -4.94
CA SER A 59 10.91 8.08 -3.75
C SER A 59 10.26 9.45 -3.63
N GLY A 60 9.01 9.49 -3.14
CA GLY A 60 8.29 10.74 -2.95
C GLY A 60 7.09 10.61 -2.03
N ASN A 61 6.37 11.72 -1.89
CA ASN A 61 5.11 11.79 -1.13
C ASN A 61 3.94 12.00 -2.09
N PHE A 62 2.76 11.54 -1.70
CA PHE A 62 1.54 11.83 -2.44
C PHE A 62 0.96 13.19 -2.02
N ASP A 63 0.80 14.10 -2.98
CA ASP A 63 0.09 15.36 -2.74
C ASP A 63 -1.37 15.08 -2.38
N GLY A 64 -1.83 15.65 -1.26
CA GLY A 64 -3.18 15.46 -0.75
C GLY A 64 -3.38 14.21 0.14
N TYR A 65 -2.35 13.38 0.32
CA TYR A 65 -2.40 12.19 1.18
C TYR A 65 -1.28 12.20 2.23
N PRO A 66 -1.43 13.02 3.29
CA PRO A 66 -0.42 13.11 4.34
C PRO A 66 -0.22 11.75 5.02
N GLY A 67 1.04 11.36 5.21
CA GLY A 67 1.43 10.06 5.76
C GLY A 67 1.70 8.98 4.72
N PHE A 68 1.22 9.13 3.47
CA PHE A 68 1.51 8.20 2.39
C PHE A 68 2.76 8.61 1.62
N ARG A 69 3.69 7.67 1.48
CA ARG A 69 4.94 7.80 0.73
C ARG A 69 5.04 6.69 -0.29
N TYR A 70 5.70 6.94 -1.40
CA TYR A 70 5.98 5.91 -2.39
C TYR A 70 7.48 5.75 -2.62
N GLU A 71 7.86 4.53 -2.95
CA GLU A 71 9.18 4.13 -3.40
C GLU A 71 9.03 3.30 -4.66
N LEU A 72 9.61 3.78 -5.75
CA LEU A 72 9.66 3.12 -7.05
C LEU A 72 11.09 2.68 -7.29
N GLU A 73 11.28 1.39 -7.53
CA GLU A 73 12.57 0.78 -7.81
C GLU A 73 12.51 0.15 -9.20
N ILE A 74 13.28 0.71 -10.14
CA ILE A 74 13.36 0.22 -11.51
C ILE A 74 14.66 -0.56 -11.67
N SER A 75 14.54 -1.86 -11.93
CA SER A 75 15.67 -2.80 -12.04
C SER A 75 15.71 -3.50 -13.40
N HIS A 76 16.92 -3.85 -13.84
CA HIS A 76 17.13 -4.72 -15.00
C HIS A 76 16.62 -6.13 -14.71
N THR A 77 16.09 -6.77 -15.75
CA THR A 77 15.88 -8.22 -15.76
C THR A 77 16.91 -8.89 -16.65
N SER A 78 16.95 -10.22 -16.66
CA SER A 78 17.82 -10.98 -17.58
C SER A 78 17.45 -10.81 -19.06
N PHE A 79 16.34 -10.13 -19.37
CA PHE A 79 15.89 -9.82 -20.72
C PHE A 79 15.97 -8.31 -20.95
N ASP A 80 16.66 -7.89 -22.01
CA ASP A 80 16.94 -6.47 -22.29
C ASP A 80 15.66 -5.67 -22.64
N GLU A 81 14.63 -6.38 -23.10
CA GLU A 81 13.31 -5.84 -23.44
C GLU A 81 12.35 -5.74 -22.24
N LEU A 82 12.73 -6.27 -21.07
CA LEU A 82 11.88 -6.29 -19.88
C LEU A 82 12.51 -5.50 -18.73
N ARG A 83 11.77 -4.51 -18.24
CA ARG A 83 12.11 -3.77 -17.03
C ARG A 83 11.24 -4.26 -15.88
N GLN A 84 11.86 -4.52 -14.73
CA GLN A 84 11.14 -4.83 -13.51
C GLN A 84 10.93 -3.54 -12.74
N VAL A 85 9.67 -3.23 -12.45
CA VAL A 85 9.31 -2.06 -11.66
C VAL A 85 8.65 -2.53 -10.37
N ARG A 86 9.29 -2.22 -9.24
CA ARG A 86 8.76 -2.48 -7.91
C ARG A 86 8.29 -1.16 -7.32
N LEU A 87 6.99 -1.05 -7.12
CA LEU A 87 6.36 0.07 -6.45
C LEU A 87 5.97 -0.34 -5.04
N ARG A 88 6.34 0.48 -4.05
CA ARG A 88 5.93 0.32 -2.66
C ARG A 88 5.25 1.59 -2.20
N VAL A 89 4.10 1.46 -1.55
CA VAL A 89 3.40 2.58 -0.91
C VAL A 89 3.34 2.33 0.58
N LEU A 90 3.93 3.24 1.36
CA LEU A 90 4.06 3.16 2.81
C LEU A 90 3.14 4.21 3.44
N TRP A 91 2.38 3.84 4.47
CA TRP A 91 1.58 4.77 5.27
C TRP A 91 1.88 4.71 6.76
N ASP A 92 2.75 3.78 7.17
CA ASP A 92 3.26 3.61 8.52
C ASP A 92 4.60 2.85 8.44
N GLU A 93 5.37 2.80 9.53
CA GLU A 93 6.66 2.08 9.57
C GLU A 93 6.50 0.57 9.34
N ARG A 94 5.33 0.02 9.69
CA ARG A 94 5.04 -1.42 9.60
C ARG A 94 4.14 -1.80 8.45
N HIS A 95 3.41 -0.84 7.90
CA HIS A 95 2.36 -1.10 6.92
C HIS A 95 2.72 -0.48 5.58
N HIS A 96 2.86 -1.35 4.59
CA HIS A 96 3.13 -1.00 3.21
C HIS A 96 2.34 -1.92 2.30
N ALA A 97 2.15 -1.48 1.07
CA ALA A 97 1.60 -2.28 0.00
C ALA A 97 2.60 -2.27 -1.14
N ASP A 98 2.93 -3.46 -1.63
CA ASP A 98 3.91 -3.66 -2.70
C ASP A 98 3.20 -4.12 -3.98
N LEU A 99 3.65 -3.58 -5.10
CA LEU A 99 3.23 -3.95 -6.42
C LEU A 99 4.47 -4.16 -7.29
N LEU A 100 4.64 -5.38 -7.79
CA LEU A 100 5.69 -5.73 -8.74
C LEU A 100 5.05 -5.91 -10.12
N TYR A 101 5.52 -5.17 -11.10
CA TYR A 101 5.07 -5.31 -12.48
C TYR A 101 6.25 -5.25 -13.46
N TYR A 102 6.04 -5.82 -14.65
CA TYR A 102 7.02 -5.86 -15.71
C TYR A 102 6.53 -5.00 -16.87
N VAL A 103 7.38 -4.09 -17.34
CA VAL A 103 7.11 -3.26 -18.50
C VAL A 103 7.95 -3.76 -19.66
N HIS A 104 7.30 -4.02 -20.79
CA HIS A 104 7.98 -4.33 -22.04
C HIS A 104 8.39 -3.04 -22.73
N ARG A 105 9.67 -2.90 -23.08
CA ARG A 105 10.13 -1.78 -23.90
C ARG A 105 9.76 -2.10 -25.34
N GLU A 106 8.82 -1.35 -25.92
CA GLU A 106 8.54 -1.44 -27.36
C GLU A 106 9.82 -1.04 -28.12
N PRO A 107 10.22 -1.82 -29.15
CA PRO A 107 11.42 -1.50 -29.91
C PRO A 107 11.19 -0.21 -30.68
N GLU A 108 12.01 0.81 -30.37
CA GLU A 108 12.12 2.00 -31.20
C GLU A 108 12.53 1.56 -32.62
N SER A 109 11.58 1.69 -33.57
CA SER A 109 11.81 1.43 -35.00
C SER A 109 12.42 2.63 -35.71
#